data_AF-A0A226EQ95-F1
#
_entry.id   AF-A0A226EQ95-F1
#
_cell.length_a   1.000
_cell.length_b   1.000
_cell.length_c   1.000
_cell.angle_alpha   90.00
_cell.angle_beta   90.00
_cell.angle_gamma   90.00
#
_symmetry.space_group_name_H-M   'P 1'
#
loop_
_entity.id
_entity.type
_entity.pdbx_description
1 polymer ?
#
loop_
_entity_poly.entity_id
_entity_poly.type
_entity_poly.pdbx_seq_one_letter_code
_entity_poly.pdbx_strand_id
1 'polypeptide(L)'
;MCKLGTDKSSKTGDKGGSKMANTQQAAPVGELGLKKWKMQDFVPFGIPMHLWNGIVLLGPAHVLGFYGCYLAFTGQTPNPWWNFLFFIVYGYWGGIGVTAGAHRLWTHKSYKANTPLQIMLMLQQTSVLQYPVIKWCRDHRIHHKYTDTNADPHSAGRGFFFSHIGWVLSPEHPDVLKKEKTIPMQDLEDNPILDFQARYYWWLVLLTLYIIPCAFMMVVFPQPLFHIICINYSRWVLTTHISACVNSVAHFFGSRPYDKSISSVDNKILSIFTVGEAWHNYHHVYPYDYKTSELPFYRFNASTAFIDFFAWLGWATELKTVPAQLIRDRARRTGDGSYPDTHHHSEPIIDEHGEILPTMIEGKEASWGWGDESMAKEAETVTRLLRLSKCS
;
A
#
# COMPACT_ATOMS: atom_id res chain seq x y z
N MET A 1 -16.59 80.45 -12.41
CA MET A 1 -16.68 81.49 -11.36
C MET A 1 -15.72 81.12 -10.24
N CYS A 2 -14.97 82.11 -9.80
CA CYS A 2 -13.85 82.10 -8.86
C CYS A 2 -14.18 81.69 -7.40
N LYS A 3 -13.08 81.42 -6.68
CA LYS A 3 -12.80 81.47 -5.22
C LYS A 3 -13.08 80.18 -4.43
N LEU A 4 -12.09 79.45 -3.91
CA LEU A 4 -10.92 79.76 -3.02
C LEU A 4 -11.27 80.35 -1.66
N GLY A 5 -10.87 79.60 -0.63
CA GLY A 5 -10.56 80.03 0.74
C GLY A 5 -11.22 79.12 1.78
N THR A 6 -10.59 78.62 2.84
CA THR A 6 -9.23 78.67 3.43
C THR A 6 -9.34 77.69 4.61
N ASP A 7 -8.52 76.65 4.77
CA ASP A 7 -7.13 76.59 5.23
C ASP A 7 -6.98 76.30 6.75
N LYS A 8 -6.03 75.39 7.06
CA LYS A 8 -5.42 75.00 8.36
C LYS A 8 -6.18 74.03 9.29
N SER A 9 -5.60 72.99 9.88
CA SER A 9 -4.24 72.40 9.82
C SER A 9 -4.20 71.03 10.50
N SER A 10 -3.46 70.10 9.89
CA SER A 10 -2.64 69.02 10.49
C SER A 10 -3.23 68.09 11.57
N LYS A 11 -3.33 66.79 11.27
CA LYS A 11 -2.26 65.81 11.56
C LYS A 11 -2.62 64.42 10.99
N THR A 12 -1.71 63.98 10.13
CA THR A 12 -1.36 62.64 9.64
C THR A 12 -1.80 61.43 10.48
N GLY A 13 -2.29 60.39 9.79
CA GLY A 13 -2.50 59.04 10.33
C GLY A 13 -2.96 58.07 9.24
N ASP A 14 -1.98 57.63 8.46
CA ASP A 14 -2.05 56.71 7.32
C ASP A 14 -2.87 55.42 7.61
N LYS A 15 -3.88 55.15 6.78
CA LYS A 15 -4.57 53.85 6.70
C LYS A 15 -4.48 53.34 5.27
N GLY A 16 -3.30 52.84 4.91
CA GLY A 16 -3.09 52.02 3.72
C GLY A 16 -3.88 50.71 3.82
N GLY A 17 -5.00 50.63 3.11
CA GLY A 17 -5.67 49.38 2.81
C GLY A 17 -4.86 48.58 1.79
N SER A 18 -4.13 47.55 2.25
CA SER A 18 -3.49 46.58 1.37
C SER A 18 -4.54 45.58 0.86
N LYS A 19 -4.92 45.72 -0.41
CA LYS A 19 -5.59 44.66 -1.17
C LYS A 19 -4.58 43.52 -1.34
N MET A 20 -4.76 42.42 -0.62
CA MET A 20 -4.04 41.18 -0.91
C MET A 20 -4.43 40.69 -2.31
N ALA A 21 -3.50 40.81 -3.24
CA ALA A 21 -3.57 40.19 -4.55
C ALA A 21 -3.55 38.66 -4.38
N ASN A 22 -4.68 38.03 -4.69
CA ASN A 22 -4.81 36.58 -4.75
C ASN A 22 -4.03 36.08 -5.97
N THR A 23 -2.74 35.79 -5.79
CA THR A 23 -1.91 35.24 -6.85
C THR A 23 -2.15 33.74 -6.89
N GLN A 24 -3.12 33.30 -7.70
CA GLN A 24 -3.26 31.90 -8.06
C GLN A 24 -2.02 31.48 -8.84
N GLN A 25 -1.07 30.85 -8.14
CA GLN A 25 0.11 30.26 -8.76
C GLN A 25 -0.35 29.13 -9.69
N ALA A 26 -0.11 29.30 -11.00
CA ALA A 26 -0.40 28.30 -12.01
C ALA A 26 0.31 26.98 -11.67
N ALA A 27 -0.39 25.86 -11.79
CA ALA A 27 0.19 24.55 -11.53
C ALA A 27 1.30 24.24 -12.55
N PRO A 28 2.41 23.63 -12.12
CA PRO A 28 3.49 23.27 -13.04
C PRO A 28 2.96 22.28 -14.09
N VAL A 29 3.24 22.60 -15.33
CA VAL A 29 2.83 21.85 -16.51
C VAL A 29 3.94 20.83 -16.81
N GLY A 30 3.62 19.54 -16.85
CA GLY A 30 4.59 18.49 -17.21
C GLY A 30 4.99 18.57 -18.69
N GLU A 31 6.01 17.83 -19.11
CA GLU A 31 6.58 17.82 -20.48
C GLU A 31 5.56 17.63 -21.62
N LEU A 32 4.37 17.09 -21.31
CA LEU A 32 3.26 16.90 -22.25
C LEU A 32 2.22 18.04 -22.26
N GLY A 33 2.48 19.18 -21.63
CA GLY A 33 1.51 20.29 -21.58
C GLY A 33 0.36 20.05 -20.59
N LEU A 34 0.47 19.04 -19.72
CA LEU A 34 -0.61 18.62 -18.85
C LEU A 34 -0.35 18.99 -17.38
N LYS A 35 -1.40 19.45 -16.67
CA LYS A 35 -1.37 19.81 -15.25
C LYS A 35 -0.83 18.64 -14.42
N LYS A 36 0.26 18.86 -13.66
CA LYS A 36 0.76 17.88 -12.68
C LYS A 36 -0.34 17.63 -11.64
N TRP A 37 -0.81 16.39 -11.53
CA TRP A 37 -1.90 16.00 -10.63
C TRP A 37 -1.50 16.23 -9.17
N LYS A 38 -2.42 16.75 -8.35
CA LYS A 38 -2.21 16.87 -6.91
C LYS A 38 -3.11 15.87 -6.21
N MET A 39 -2.61 15.23 -5.17
CA MET A 39 -3.40 14.30 -4.38
C MET A 39 -4.73 14.87 -3.83
N GLN A 40 -4.75 16.18 -3.58
CA GLN A 40 -5.91 16.94 -3.15
C GLN A 40 -7.10 16.79 -4.13
N ASP A 41 -6.81 16.50 -5.40
CA ASP A 41 -7.79 16.34 -6.48
C ASP A 41 -8.56 15.00 -6.37
N PHE A 42 -8.23 14.12 -5.43
CA PHE A 42 -8.91 12.84 -5.24
C PHE A 42 -10.25 12.94 -4.49
N VAL A 43 -10.55 14.08 -3.86
CA VAL A 43 -11.75 14.27 -3.04
C VAL A 43 -13.00 14.38 -3.93
N PRO A 44 -13.88 13.37 -3.98
CA PRO A 44 -15.04 13.40 -4.86
C PRO A 44 -16.04 14.44 -4.36
N PHE A 45 -16.50 15.32 -5.24
CA PHE A 45 -17.60 16.25 -4.99
C PHE A 45 -17.43 17.18 -3.77
N GLY A 46 -16.18 17.40 -3.31
CA GLY A 46 -15.88 18.23 -2.15
C GLY A 46 -16.29 17.63 -0.80
N ILE A 47 -16.66 16.35 -0.75
CA ILE A 47 -17.04 15.65 0.47
C ILE A 47 -15.78 15.15 1.18
N PRO A 48 -15.57 15.42 2.49
CA PRO A 48 -14.43 14.89 3.22
C PRO A 48 -14.28 13.38 3.02
N MET A 49 -13.06 12.92 2.72
CA MET A 49 -12.81 11.54 2.28
C MET A 49 -13.37 10.48 3.23
N HIS A 50 -13.24 10.68 4.54
CA HIS A 50 -13.77 9.76 5.54
C HIS A 50 -15.30 9.63 5.52
N LEU A 51 -16.01 10.73 5.23
CA LEU A 51 -17.46 10.72 5.03
C LEU A 51 -17.84 10.08 3.70
N TRP A 52 -17.10 10.38 2.63
CA TRP A 52 -17.30 9.73 1.33
C TRP A 52 -17.14 8.21 1.43
N ASN A 53 -16.08 7.76 2.10
CA ASN A 53 -15.82 6.36 2.37
C ASN A 53 -16.95 5.72 3.16
N GLY A 54 -17.43 6.36 4.23
CA GLY A 54 -18.50 5.81 5.06
C GLY A 54 -19.85 5.77 4.35
N ILE A 55 -20.28 6.90 3.79
CA ILE A 55 -21.66 7.11 3.32
C ILE A 55 -21.86 6.58 1.90
N VAL A 56 -20.87 6.75 1.02
CA VAL A 56 -21.04 6.47 -0.42
C VAL A 56 -20.39 5.16 -0.83
N LEU A 57 -19.25 4.82 -0.26
CA LEU A 57 -18.51 3.62 -0.64
C LEU A 57 -18.84 2.42 0.26
N LEU A 58 -18.33 2.42 1.48
CA LEU A 58 -18.36 1.26 2.37
C LEU A 58 -19.78 0.95 2.85
N GLY A 59 -20.56 1.92 3.31
CA GLY A 59 -21.92 1.67 3.81
C GLY A 59 -22.80 0.93 2.77
N PRO A 60 -23.04 1.51 1.59
CA PRO A 60 -23.80 0.85 0.52
C PRO A 60 -23.18 -0.47 0.07
N ALA A 61 -21.85 -0.55 -0.01
CA ALA A 61 -21.17 -1.77 -0.42
C ALA A 61 -21.34 -2.93 0.56
N HIS A 62 -21.32 -2.67 1.87
CA HIS A 62 -21.60 -3.70 2.86
C HIS A 62 -23.05 -4.16 2.76
N VAL A 63 -24.02 -3.25 2.63
CA VAL A 63 -25.43 -3.62 2.47
C VAL A 63 -25.64 -4.49 1.22
N LEU A 64 -25.14 -4.04 0.06
CA LEU A 64 -25.26 -4.78 -1.19
C LEU A 64 -24.44 -6.08 -1.18
N GLY A 65 -23.28 -6.07 -0.53
CA GLY A 65 -22.42 -7.24 -0.40
C GLY A 65 -23.01 -8.31 0.53
N PHE A 66 -23.65 -7.91 1.64
CA PHE A 66 -24.41 -8.85 2.48
C PHE A 66 -25.58 -9.45 1.70
N TYR A 67 -26.31 -8.63 0.94
CA TYR A 67 -27.38 -9.12 0.08
C TYR A 67 -26.86 -10.06 -1.03
N GLY A 68 -25.71 -9.76 -1.63
CA GLY A 68 -25.05 -10.65 -2.59
C GLY A 68 -24.66 -12.00 -1.99
N CYS A 69 -24.16 -12.02 -0.74
CA CYS A 69 -23.91 -13.26 -0.01
C CYS A 69 -25.21 -14.05 0.21
N TYR A 70 -26.28 -13.38 0.64
CA TYR A 70 -27.60 -13.99 0.79
C TYR A 70 -28.09 -14.62 -0.52
N LEU A 71 -27.99 -13.90 -1.64
CA LEU A 71 -28.37 -14.40 -2.96
C LEU A 71 -27.58 -15.67 -3.34
N ALA A 72 -26.27 -15.67 -3.10
CA ALA A 72 -25.40 -16.81 -3.39
C ALA A 72 -25.71 -18.03 -2.50
N PHE A 73 -25.85 -17.85 -1.18
CA PHE A 73 -26.06 -18.96 -0.24
C PHE A 73 -27.48 -19.55 -0.27
N THR A 74 -28.48 -18.77 -0.66
CA THR A 74 -29.87 -19.24 -0.78
C THR A 74 -30.19 -19.83 -2.16
N GLY A 75 -29.22 -19.86 -3.09
CA GLY A 75 -29.42 -20.42 -4.42
C GLY A 75 -30.31 -19.57 -5.34
N GLN A 76 -30.51 -18.29 -5.02
CA GLN A 76 -31.28 -17.35 -5.85
C GLN A 76 -30.52 -16.88 -7.09
N THR A 77 -29.23 -17.19 -7.15
CA THR A 77 -28.39 -16.96 -8.32
C THR A 77 -28.27 -18.25 -9.12
N PRO A 78 -28.50 -18.23 -10.45
CA PRO A 78 -28.08 -19.33 -11.31
C PRO A 78 -26.60 -19.62 -11.08
N ASN A 79 -26.20 -20.90 -11.08
CA ASN A 79 -24.80 -21.29 -11.06
C ASN A 79 -23.96 -20.70 -9.90
N PRO A 80 -24.36 -20.89 -8.63
CA PRO A 80 -23.72 -20.26 -7.47
C PRO A 80 -22.23 -20.61 -7.32
N TRP A 81 -21.81 -21.80 -7.76
CA TRP A 81 -20.42 -22.23 -7.73
C TRP A 81 -19.53 -21.46 -8.72
N TRP A 82 -20.03 -21.16 -9.91
CA TRP A 82 -19.31 -20.37 -10.91
C TRP A 82 -19.18 -18.91 -10.51
N ASN A 83 -20.25 -18.37 -9.89
CA ASN A 83 -20.21 -17.10 -9.19
C ASN A 83 -19.04 -17.09 -8.20
N PHE A 84 -19.06 -17.99 -7.23
CA PHE A 84 -18.03 -18.07 -6.19
C PHE A 84 -16.61 -18.21 -6.74
N LEU A 85 -16.39 -19.09 -7.73
CA LEU A 85 -15.08 -19.28 -8.34
C LEU A 85 -14.57 -18.02 -9.04
N PHE A 86 -15.40 -17.39 -9.87
CA PHE A 86 -15.03 -16.14 -10.54
C PHE A 86 -14.65 -15.06 -9.51
N PHE A 87 -15.40 -14.94 -8.42
CA PHE A 87 -15.10 -13.94 -7.38
C PHE A 87 -13.78 -14.21 -6.67
N ILE A 88 -13.46 -15.47 -6.37
CA ILE A 88 -12.14 -15.82 -5.82
C ILE A 88 -11.05 -15.44 -6.81
N VAL A 89 -11.16 -15.88 -8.07
CA VAL A 89 -10.13 -15.63 -9.09
C VAL A 89 -9.95 -14.14 -9.33
N TYR A 90 -11.05 -13.40 -9.51
CA TYR A 90 -11.02 -11.95 -9.75
C TYR A 90 -10.56 -11.17 -8.51
N GLY A 91 -10.91 -11.64 -7.32
CA GLY A 91 -10.42 -11.09 -6.05
C GLY A 91 -8.91 -11.28 -5.87
N TYR A 92 -8.40 -12.49 -6.13
CA TYR A 92 -6.96 -12.79 -6.11
C TYR A 92 -6.21 -12.01 -7.19
N TRP A 93 -6.79 -11.89 -8.39
CA TRP A 93 -6.24 -11.07 -9.48
C TRP A 93 -6.05 -9.61 -9.06
N GLY A 94 -7.08 -9.03 -8.43
CA GLY A 94 -6.99 -7.70 -7.85
C GLY A 94 -5.98 -7.60 -6.70
N GLY A 95 -5.94 -8.62 -5.83
CA GLY A 95 -4.98 -8.76 -4.76
C GLY A 95 -3.53 -8.71 -5.25
N ILE A 96 -3.20 -9.44 -6.34
CA ILE A 96 -1.88 -9.38 -6.98
C ILE A 96 -1.49 -7.96 -7.40
N GLY A 97 -2.44 -7.16 -7.89
CA GLY A 97 -2.19 -5.76 -8.21
C GLY A 97 -1.78 -4.93 -6.99
N VAL A 98 -2.36 -5.21 -5.82
CA VAL A 98 -1.95 -4.58 -4.56
C VAL A 98 -0.58 -5.09 -4.12
N THR A 99 -0.40 -6.40 -4.07
CA THR A 99 0.78 -7.04 -3.46
C THR A 99 2.01 -6.97 -4.37
N ALA A 100 1.94 -7.51 -5.59
CA ALA A 100 3.04 -7.45 -6.54
C ALA A 100 3.23 -6.06 -7.13
N GLY A 101 2.17 -5.26 -7.23
CA GLY A 101 2.19 -3.90 -7.77
C GLY A 101 2.41 -2.83 -6.69
N ALA A 102 1.33 -2.33 -6.11
CA ALA A 102 1.38 -1.17 -5.19
C ALA A 102 2.40 -1.34 -4.07
N HIS A 103 2.47 -2.52 -3.49
CA HIS A 103 3.33 -2.85 -2.36
C HIS A 103 4.77 -3.12 -2.77
N ARG A 104 5.04 -4.25 -3.45
CA ARG A 104 6.41 -4.70 -3.73
C ARG A 104 7.11 -3.85 -4.80
N LEU A 105 6.44 -3.57 -5.91
CA LEU A 105 7.02 -2.83 -7.04
C LEU A 105 7.15 -1.33 -6.74
N TRP A 106 6.02 -0.66 -6.50
CA TRP A 106 6.01 0.81 -6.43
C TRP A 106 6.36 1.34 -5.05
N THR A 107 5.87 0.73 -3.97
CA THR A 107 6.20 1.22 -2.63
C THR A 107 7.62 0.89 -2.23
N HIS A 108 8.02 -0.37 -2.38
CA HIS A 108 9.28 -0.89 -1.83
C HIS A 108 10.42 -1.03 -2.84
N LYS A 109 10.13 -0.89 -4.14
CA LYS A 109 11.13 -0.99 -5.22
C LYS A 109 11.97 -2.26 -5.08
N SER A 110 11.32 -3.37 -4.75
CA SER A 110 11.98 -4.65 -4.52
C SER A 110 12.31 -5.40 -5.81
N TYR A 111 11.75 -4.95 -6.94
CA TYR A 111 12.09 -5.38 -8.30
C TYR A 111 11.74 -4.27 -9.31
N LYS A 112 12.15 -4.45 -10.58
CA LYS A 112 11.76 -3.59 -11.71
C LYS A 112 10.83 -4.33 -12.65
N ALA A 113 9.86 -3.62 -13.21
CA ALA A 113 8.90 -4.16 -14.17
C ALA A 113 8.94 -3.37 -15.49
N ASN A 114 8.82 -4.05 -16.62
CA ASN A 114 8.61 -3.37 -17.91
C ASN A 114 7.21 -2.75 -18.01
N THR A 115 6.98 -1.92 -19.04
CA THR A 115 5.71 -1.19 -19.22
C THR A 115 4.48 -2.11 -19.28
N PRO A 116 4.46 -3.23 -20.03
CA PRO A 116 3.32 -4.16 -20.05
C PRO A 116 2.94 -4.68 -18.65
N LEU A 117 3.93 -5.13 -17.87
CA LEU A 117 3.70 -5.62 -16.51
C LEU A 117 3.16 -4.51 -15.59
N GLN A 118 3.73 -3.31 -15.68
CA GLN A 118 3.25 -2.15 -14.92
C GLN A 118 1.79 -1.79 -15.24
N ILE A 119 1.40 -1.78 -16.52
CA ILE A 119 0.02 -1.50 -16.93
C ILE A 119 -0.93 -2.57 -16.37
N MET A 120 -0.56 -3.85 -16.47
CA MET A 120 -1.37 -4.94 -15.94
C MET A 120 -1.57 -4.83 -14.42
N LEU A 121 -0.49 -4.61 -13.66
CA LEU A 121 -0.55 -4.46 -12.20
C LEU A 121 -1.37 -3.24 -11.78
N MET A 122 -1.29 -2.15 -12.54
CA MET A 122 -2.08 -0.93 -12.30
C MET A 122 -3.57 -1.21 -12.47
N LEU A 123 -3.97 -1.89 -13.55
CA LEU A 123 -5.38 -2.26 -13.78
C LEU A 123 -5.89 -3.25 -12.73
N GLN A 124 -5.07 -4.24 -12.36
CA GLN A 124 -5.36 -5.18 -11.27
C GLN A 124 -5.62 -4.44 -9.96
N GLN A 125 -4.72 -3.55 -9.54
CA GLN A 125 -4.86 -2.79 -8.29
C GLN A 125 -6.11 -1.91 -8.31
N THR A 126 -6.42 -1.34 -9.47
CA THR A 126 -7.61 -0.48 -9.62
C THR A 126 -8.91 -1.28 -9.41
N SER A 127 -8.93 -2.57 -9.72
CA SER A 127 -10.11 -3.46 -9.58
C SER A 127 -10.52 -3.76 -8.13
N VAL A 128 -9.74 -3.31 -7.14
CA VAL A 128 -10.03 -3.46 -5.70
C VAL A 128 -10.28 -2.15 -4.97
N LEU A 129 -10.26 -1.01 -5.67
CA LEU A 129 -10.64 0.32 -5.15
C LEU A 129 -9.92 0.71 -3.84
N GLN A 130 -8.61 0.45 -3.74
CA GLN A 130 -7.80 0.83 -2.57
C GLN A 130 -7.02 2.13 -2.82
N TYR A 131 -7.72 3.18 -3.26
CA TYR A 131 -7.13 4.45 -3.72
C TYR A 131 -6.21 4.32 -4.95
N PRO A 132 -5.88 5.43 -5.64
CA PRO A 132 -4.83 5.44 -6.64
C PRO A 132 -3.51 4.95 -6.05
N VAL A 133 -2.71 4.23 -6.85
CA VAL A 133 -1.44 3.64 -6.41
C VAL A 133 -0.53 4.66 -5.75
N ILE A 134 -0.43 5.88 -6.29
CA ILE A 134 0.41 6.95 -5.69
C ILE A 134 -0.02 7.28 -4.25
N LYS A 135 -1.33 7.35 -3.96
CA LYS A 135 -1.82 7.58 -2.59
C LYS A 135 -1.55 6.36 -1.72
N TRP A 136 -1.89 5.17 -2.20
CA TRP A 136 -1.65 3.92 -1.47
C TRP A 136 -0.18 3.78 -1.07
N CYS A 137 0.75 3.99 -2.02
CA CYS A 137 2.17 3.89 -1.78
C CYS A 137 2.66 4.89 -0.76
N ARG A 138 2.22 6.16 -0.82
CA ARG A 138 2.63 7.14 0.18
C ARG A 138 2.15 6.73 1.57
N ASP A 139 0.87 6.37 1.73
CA ASP A 139 0.32 5.97 3.02
C ASP A 139 1.09 4.76 3.57
N HIS A 140 1.46 3.81 2.71
CA HIS A 140 2.27 2.64 3.07
C HIS A 140 3.72 3.00 3.42
N ARG A 141 4.36 3.95 2.71
CA ARG A 141 5.70 4.47 3.06
C ARG A 141 5.68 5.18 4.41
N ILE A 142 4.62 5.94 4.72
CA ILE A 142 4.43 6.58 6.02
C ILE A 142 4.27 5.51 7.10
N HIS A 143 3.41 4.51 6.86
CA HIS A 143 3.18 3.39 7.77
C HIS A 143 4.51 2.74 8.18
N HIS A 144 5.35 2.30 7.23
CA HIS A 144 6.65 1.70 7.56
C HIS A 144 7.60 2.63 8.33
N LYS A 145 7.59 3.93 8.01
CA LYS A 145 8.52 4.88 8.61
C LYS A 145 8.13 5.27 10.04
N TYR A 146 6.84 5.24 10.33
CA TYR A 146 6.27 5.77 11.56
C TYR A 146 5.34 4.77 12.25
N THR A 147 5.55 3.47 12.01
CA THR A 147 4.71 2.36 12.49
C THR A 147 4.31 2.56 13.94
N ASP A 148 3.02 2.36 14.23
CA ASP A 148 2.42 2.45 15.56
C ASP A 148 2.50 3.83 16.25
N THR A 149 2.95 4.88 15.57
CA THR A 149 2.87 6.25 16.08
C THR A 149 1.59 6.96 15.60
N ASN A 150 1.36 8.19 16.06
CA ASN A 150 0.30 9.05 15.55
C ASN A 150 0.47 9.45 14.07
N ALA A 151 1.67 9.28 13.50
CA ALA A 151 1.94 9.53 12.10
C ALA A 151 1.68 8.31 11.21
N ASP A 152 1.42 7.12 11.78
CA ASP A 152 0.98 5.95 11.01
C ASP A 152 -0.52 6.08 10.67
N PRO A 153 -0.90 6.10 9.36
CA PRO A 153 -2.29 6.27 8.95
C PRO A 153 -3.25 5.22 9.52
N HIS A 154 -2.77 4.00 9.76
CA HIS A 154 -3.56 2.87 10.25
C HIS A 154 -2.92 2.21 11.49
N SER A 155 -2.31 3.04 12.34
CA SER A 155 -1.66 2.65 13.60
C SER A 155 -2.42 1.58 14.38
N ALA A 156 -1.80 0.41 14.56
CA ALA A 156 -2.32 -0.64 15.43
C ALA A 156 -2.36 -0.21 16.90
N GLY A 157 -1.51 0.75 17.30
CA GLY A 157 -1.53 1.39 18.62
C GLY A 157 -2.87 2.08 18.96
N ARG A 158 -3.69 2.43 17.96
CA ARG A 158 -5.05 2.98 18.14
C ARG A 158 -6.14 1.91 18.25
N GLY A 159 -5.76 0.63 18.26
CA GLY A 159 -6.64 -0.52 18.45
C GLY A 159 -7.01 -1.25 17.15
N PHE A 160 -7.53 -2.46 17.34
CA PHE A 160 -7.85 -3.39 16.24
C PHE A 160 -8.87 -2.82 15.25
N PHE A 161 -9.98 -2.25 15.74
CA PHE A 161 -11.03 -1.71 14.85
C PHE A 161 -10.51 -0.54 14.01
N PHE A 162 -9.69 0.33 14.63
CA PHE A 162 -9.10 1.49 13.94
C PHE A 162 -8.20 1.04 12.79
N SER A 163 -7.21 0.18 13.08
CA SER A 163 -6.26 -0.35 12.08
C SER A 163 -6.96 -1.18 11.00
N HIS A 164 -8.06 -1.88 11.32
CA HIS A 164 -8.81 -2.67 10.34
C HIS A 164 -9.60 -1.79 9.36
N ILE A 165 -10.49 -0.92 9.84
CA ILE A 165 -11.36 -0.13 8.96
C ILE A 165 -11.66 1.28 9.51
N GLY A 166 -11.50 1.51 10.80
CA GLY A 166 -11.83 2.80 11.41
C GLY A 166 -10.99 3.96 10.87
N TRP A 167 -9.77 3.71 10.43
CA TRP A 167 -8.88 4.74 9.88
C TRP A 167 -9.41 5.37 8.59
N VAL A 168 -10.08 4.60 7.72
CA VAL A 168 -10.70 5.16 6.50
C VAL A 168 -12.02 5.87 6.78
N LEU A 169 -12.61 5.66 7.96
CA LEU A 169 -13.86 6.27 8.42
C LEU A 169 -13.65 7.48 9.33
N SER A 170 -12.39 7.81 9.63
CA SER A 170 -12.01 8.92 10.50
C SER A 170 -11.18 9.95 9.73
N PRO A 171 -11.19 11.23 10.14
CA PRO A 171 -10.20 12.19 9.66
C PRO A 171 -8.78 11.69 9.94
N GLU A 172 -7.87 11.95 9.00
CA GLU A 172 -6.45 11.66 9.17
C GLU A 172 -5.89 12.48 10.35
N HIS A 173 -5.00 11.88 11.13
CA HIS A 173 -4.37 12.58 12.26
C HIS A 173 -3.45 13.70 11.75
N PRO A 174 -3.36 14.87 12.43
CA PRO A 174 -2.51 15.98 11.98
C PRO A 174 -1.04 15.60 11.75
N ASP A 175 -0.52 14.64 12.52
CA ASP A 175 0.86 14.15 12.34
C ASP A 175 1.04 13.41 11.01
N VAL A 176 0.03 12.66 10.54
CA VAL A 176 0.04 12.03 9.21
C VAL A 176 0.20 13.12 8.13
N LEU A 177 -0.65 14.16 8.19
CA LEU A 177 -0.63 15.29 7.24
C LEU A 177 0.67 16.09 7.27
N LYS A 178 1.36 16.11 8.41
CA LYS A 178 2.67 16.76 8.55
C LYS A 178 3.78 15.90 7.98
N LYS A 179 3.78 14.59 8.30
CA LYS A 179 4.83 13.65 7.91
C LYS A 179 4.73 13.20 6.47
N GLU A 180 3.54 13.18 5.87
CA GLU A 180 3.37 12.80 4.46
C GLU A 180 4.20 13.67 3.50
N LYS A 181 4.42 14.95 3.84
CA LYS A 181 5.21 15.91 3.06
C LYS A 181 6.71 15.62 3.10
N THR A 182 7.15 14.75 4.02
CA THR A 182 8.55 14.37 4.20
C THR A 182 8.90 13.05 3.52
N ILE A 183 7.90 12.35 2.99
CA ILE A 183 8.12 11.09 2.28
C ILE A 183 8.54 11.38 0.84
N PRO A 184 9.66 10.81 0.36
CA PRO A 184 10.04 10.95 -1.04
C PRO A 184 9.01 10.23 -1.91
N MET A 185 8.48 10.92 -2.92
CA MET A 185 7.45 10.41 -3.84
C MET A 185 7.79 10.62 -5.32
N GLN A 186 8.93 11.27 -5.62
CA GLN A 186 9.32 11.68 -6.96
C GLN A 186 9.34 10.52 -7.97
N ASP A 187 9.79 9.33 -7.53
CA ASP A 187 9.82 8.13 -8.37
C ASP A 187 8.43 7.64 -8.83
N LEU A 188 7.38 7.95 -8.06
CA LEU A 188 6.00 7.61 -8.39
C LEU A 188 5.33 8.72 -9.20
N GLU A 189 5.65 9.98 -8.86
CA GLU A 189 5.16 11.15 -9.60
C GLU A 189 5.70 11.24 -11.02
N ASP A 190 6.92 10.75 -11.26
CA ASP A 190 7.53 10.71 -12.59
C ASP A 190 7.12 9.49 -13.40
N ASN A 191 6.33 8.57 -12.83
CA ASN A 191 5.87 7.39 -13.54
C ASN A 191 4.60 7.72 -14.37
N PRO A 192 4.68 7.71 -15.71
CA PRO A 192 3.56 8.11 -16.57
C PRO A 192 2.35 7.16 -16.47
N ILE A 193 2.56 5.89 -16.09
CA ILE A 193 1.47 4.92 -15.92
C ILE A 193 0.67 5.26 -14.66
N LEU A 194 1.35 5.66 -13.59
CA LEU A 194 0.70 6.05 -12.34
C LEU A 194 0.02 7.42 -12.45
N ASP A 195 0.63 8.36 -13.17
CA ASP A 195 -0.02 9.64 -13.52
C ASP A 195 -1.29 9.40 -14.34
N PHE A 196 -1.24 8.53 -15.35
CA PHE A 196 -2.42 8.12 -16.10
C PHE A 196 -3.50 7.51 -15.19
N GLN A 197 -3.13 6.57 -14.32
CA GLN A 197 -4.07 5.95 -13.38
C GLN A 197 -4.73 7.01 -12.50
N ALA A 198 -3.96 7.89 -11.87
CA ALA A 198 -4.47 8.89 -10.94
C ALA A 198 -5.48 9.84 -11.61
N ARG A 199 -5.22 10.24 -12.86
CA ARG A 199 -6.09 11.13 -13.64
C ARG A 199 -7.41 10.48 -14.05
N TYR A 200 -7.35 9.22 -14.47
CA TYR A 200 -8.53 8.49 -14.95
C TYR A 200 -9.08 7.52 -13.91
N TYR A 201 -8.69 7.66 -12.64
CA TYR A 201 -8.91 6.64 -11.62
C TYR A 201 -10.36 6.18 -11.54
N TRP A 202 -11.33 7.10 -11.44
CA TRP A 202 -12.74 6.73 -11.34
C TRP A 202 -13.29 6.05 -12.60
N TRP A 203 -12.78 6.42 -13.79
CA TRP A 203 -13.13 5.74 -15.03
C TRP A 203 -12.52 4.34 -15.10
N LEU A 204 -11.27 4.19 -14.67
CA LEU A 204 -10.59 2.90 -14.58
C LEU A 204 -11.23 2.01 -13.53
N VAL A 205 -11.68 2.55 -12.39
CA VAL A 205 -12.49 1.86 -11.39
C VAL A 205 -13.78 1.39 -12.03
N LEU A 206 -14.54 2.26 -12.69
CA LEU A 206 -15.78 1.85 -13.35
C LEU A 206 -15.53 0.71 -14.35
N LEU A 207 -14.45 0.81 -15.11
CA LEU A 207 -14.05 -0.20 -16.09
C LEU A 207 -13.67 -1.54 -15.44
N THR A 208 -12.74 -1.54 -14.49
CA THR A 208 -12.16 -2.77 -13.93
C THR A 208 -13.00 -3.32 -12.79
N LEU A 209 -13.54 -2.50 -11.89
CA LEU A 209 -14.37 -2.97 -10.79
C LEU A 209 -15.76 -3.43 -11.24
N TYR A 210 -16.35 -2.80 -12.27
CA TYR A 210 -17.74 -3.06 -12.65
C TYR A 210 -17.90 -3.55 -14.09
N ILE A 211 -17.51 -2.78 -15.10
CA ILE A 211 -17.85 -3.07 -16.51
C ILE A 211 -17.29 -4.44 -16.93
N ILE A 212 -15.98 -4.66 -16.77
CA ILE A 212 -15.32 -5.90 -17.17
C ILE A 212 -15.90 -7.13 -16.45
N PRO A 213 -15.91 -7.18 -15.10
CA PRO A 213 -16.40 -8.37 -14.41
C PRO A 213 -17.90 -8.59 -14.61
N CYS A 214 -18.73 -7.53 -14.62
CA CYS A 214 -20.16 -7.69 -14.86
C CYS A 214 -20.44 -8.18 -16.28
N ALA A 215 -19.78 -7.61 -17.30
CA ALA A 215 -19.96 -8.04 -18.69
C ALA A 215 -19.51 -9.49 -18.89
N PHE A 216 -18.37 -9.89 -18.29
CA PHE A 216 -17.92 -11.28 -18.32
C PHE A 216 -18.97 -12.22 -17.72
N MET A 217 -19.50 -11.88 -16.54
CA MET A 217 -20.53 -12.70 -15.89
C MET A 217 -21.82 -12.77 -16.71
N MET A 218 -22.27 -11.65 -17.28
CA MET A 218 -23.47 -11.64 -18.13
C MET A 218 -23.34 -12.55 -19.36
N VAL A 219 -22.15 -12.64 -19.96
CA VAL A 219 -21.90 -13.44 -21.16
C VAL A 219 -21.67 -14.91 -20.84
N VAL A 220 -20.83 -15.21 -19.85
CA VAL A 220 -20.39 -16.58 -19.54
C VAL A 220 -21.38 -17.30 -18.62
N PHE A 221 -21.99 -16.57 -17.69
CA PHE A 221 -22.94 -17.11 -16.71
C PHE A 221 -24.19 -16.22 -16.61
N PRO A 222 -25.08 -16.20 -17.62
CA PRO A 222 -26.16 -15.21 -17.70
C PRO A 222 -27.09 -15.20 -16.47
N GLN A 223 -27.20 -14.04 -15.81
CA GLN A 223 -28.07 -13.80 -14.64
C GLN A 223 -28.53 -12.33 -14.61
N PRO A 224 -29.54 -11.98 -13.78
CA PRO A 224 -29.97 -10.60 -13.63
C PRO A 224 -28.81 -9.67 -13.25
N LEU A 225 -28.68 -8.53 -13.92
CA LEU A 225 -27.60 -7.56 -13.69
C LEU A 225 -27.50 -7.15 -12.21
N PHE A 226 -28.65 -6.96 -11.55
CA PHE A 226 -28.68 -6.61 -10.14
C PHE A 226 -28.02 -7.67 -9.25
N HIS A 227 -28.24 -8.97 -9.52
CA HIS A 227 -27.59 -10.05 -8.78
C HIS A 227 -26.07 -9.99 -8.97
N ILE A 228 -25.61 -9.82 -10.21
CA ILE A 228 -24.18 -9.72 -10.54
C ILE A 228 -23.53 -8.55 -9.78
N ILE A 229 -24.20 -7.39 -9.74
CA ILE A 229 -23.74 -6.21 -8.99
C ILE A 229 -23.63 -6.51 -7.49
N CYS A 230 -24.68 -7.09 -6.88
CA CYS A 230 -24.67 -7.40 -5.46
C CYS A 230 -23.57 -8.39 -5.09
N ILE A 231 -23.36 -9.44 -5.89
CA ILE A 231 -22.30 -10.42 -5.59
C ILE A 231 -20.90 -9.82 -5.85
N ASN A 232 -20.74 -8.93 -6.83
CA ASN A 232 -19.49 -8.19 -7.00
C ASN A 232 -19.18 -7.28 -5.80
N TYR A 233 -20.20 -6.67 -5.18
CA TYR A 233 -20.04 -5.98 -3.90
C TYR A 233 -19.58 -6.94 -2.79
N SER A 234 -20.12 -8.17 -2.73
CA SER A 234 -19.65 -9.19 -1.78
C SER A 234 -18.17 -9.48 -1.95
N ARG A 235 -17.71 -9.67 -3.20
CA ARG A 235 -16.29 -9.85 -3.53
C ARG A 235 -15.48 -8.65 -3.04
N TRP A 236 -15.89 -7.43 -3.40
CA TRP A 236 -15.13 -6.24 -3.07
C TRP A 236 -15.01 -6.03 -1.56
N VAL A 237 -16.10 -6.18 -0.81
CA VAL A 237 -16.12 -6.12 0.66
C VAL A 237 -15.19 -7.18 1.25
N LEU A 238 -15.28 -8.43 0.80
CA LEU A 238 -14.41 -9.49 1.27
C LEU A 238 -12.93 -9.19 1.01
N THR A 239 -12.57 -8.75 -0.21
CA THR A 239 -11.18 -8.37 -0.54
C THR A 239 -10.69 -7.19 0.29
N THR A 240 -11.57 -6.22 0.58
CA THR A 240 -11.25 -5.07 1.42
C THR A 240 -10.93 -5.52 2.85
N HIS A 241 -11.74 -6.41 3.43
CA HIS A 241 -11.48 -6.96 4.76
C HIS A 241 -10.24 -7.85 4.82
N ILE A 242 -9.98 -8.65 3.77
CA ILE A 242 -8.76 -9.45 3.67
C ILE A 242 -7.52 -8.55 3.69
N SER A 243 -7.50 -7.46 2.90
CA SER A 243 -6.40 -6.49 2.95
C SER A 243 -6.31 -5.80 4.32
N ALA A 244 -7.43 -5.40 4.90
CA ALA A 244 -7.49 -4.80 6.24
C ALA A 244 -6.93 -5.72 7.35
N CYS A 245 -7.01 -7.04 7.18
CA CYS A 245 -6.39 -7.99 8.12
C CYS A 245 -4.86 -7.88 8.16
N VAL A 246 -4.20 -7.39 7.11
CA VAL A 246 -2.74 -7.14 7.17
C VAL A 246 -2.45 -6.04 8.18
N ASN A 247 -3.22 -4.95 8.15
CA ASN A 247 -3.05 -3.82 9.07
C ASN A 247 -3.51 -4.13 10.50
N SER A 248 -4.47 -5.05 10.68
CA SER A 248 -5.00 -5.41 12.00
C SER A 248 -4.49 -6.77 12.48
N VAL A 249 -4.96 -7.88 11.91
CA VAL A 249 -4.60 -9.22 12.37
C VAL A 249 -3.08 -9.43 12.36
N ALA A 250 -2.37 -8.96 11.33
CA ALA A 250 -0.92 -9.08 11.23
C ALA A 250 -0.12 -8.05 12.07
N HIS A 251 -0.78 -7.33 12.99
CA HIS A 251 -0.16 -6.57 14.07
C HIS A 251 -0.54 -7.06 15.48
N PHE A 252 -1.52 -7.97 15.59
CA PHE A 252 -2.05 -8.43 16.88
C PHE A 252 -1.87 -9.94 17.11
N PHE A 253 -2.05 -10.78 16.08
CA PHE A 253 -2.21 -12.23 16.23
C PHE A 253 -1.24 -13.03 15.35
N GLY A 254 -0.11 -13.42 15.92
CA GLY A 254 0.94 -14.17 15.23
C GLY A 254 2.24 -14.20 16.02
N SER A 255 3.31 -14.66 15.37
CA SER A 255 4.65 -14.75 15.95
C SER A 255 5.56 -13.61 15.50
N ARG A 256 6.62 -13.30 16.25
CA ARG A 256 7.62 -12.27 15.92
C ARG A 256 9.04 -12.87 15.80
N PRO A 257 9.27 -13.78 14.84
CA PRO A 257 10.51 -14.54 14.76
C PRO A 257 11.75 -13.70 14.47
N TYR A 258 11.61 -12.52 13.86
CA TYR A 258 12.75 -11.69 13.44
C TYR A 258 12.98 -10.50 14.36
N ASP A 259 11.91 -9.83 14.80
CA ASP A 259 12.01 -8.72 15.73
C ASP A 259 10.78 -8.62 16.64
N LYS A 260 10.99 -8.84 17.94
CA LYS A 260 9.93 -8.79 18.96
C LYS A 260 9.57 -7.37 19.42
N SER A 261 10.36 -6.36 19.06
CA SER A 261 10.17 -4.96 19.47
C SER A 261 9.13 -4.22 18.63
N ILE A 262 8.81 -4.73 17.44
CA ILE A 262 7.80 -4.18 16.54
C ILE A 262 6.47 -4.94 16.67
N SER A 263 5.34 -4.27 16.44
CA SER A 263 4.02 -4.89 16.60
C SER A 263 3.70 -5.92 15.50
N SER A 264 4.25 -5.77 14.29
CA SER A 264 4.00 -6.65 13.14
C SER A 264 4.33 -8.12 13.46
N VAL A 265 3.45 -9.03 13.06
CA VAL A 265 3.53 -10.47 13.32
C VAL A 265 3.38 -11.30 12.06
N ASP A 266 3.99 -12.49 12.06
CA ASP A 266 3.81 -13.50 11.03
C ASP A 266 2.58 -14.37 11.33
N ASN A 267 1.75 -14.57 10.30
CA ASN A 267 0.56 -15.41 10.36
C ASN A 267 0.39 -16.24 9.08
N LYS A 268 0.75 -17.54 9.17
CA LYS A 268 0.79 -18.47 8.03
C LYS A 268 -0.58 -18.66 7.36
N ILE A 269 -1.65 -18.75 8.15
CA ILE A 269 -3.00 -18.98 7.65
C ILE A 269 -3.50 -17.74 6.91
N LEU A 270 -3.31 -16.56 7.51
CA LEU A 270 -3.68 -15.29 6.89
C LEU A 270 -2.91 -15.05 5.58
N SER A 271 -1.69 -15.56 5.47
CA SER A 271 -0.84 -15.39 4.29
C SER A 271 -1.45 -15.99 3.03
N ILE A 272 -2.22 -17.09 3.15
CA ILE A 272 -2.97 -17.67 2.02
C ILE A 272 -3.96 -16.64 1.48
N PHE A 273 -4.79 -16.09 2.35
CA PHE A 273 -5.86 -15.15 1.96
C PHE A 273 -5.30 -13.81 1.47
N THR A 274 -4.21 -13.34 2.07
CA THR A 274 -3.55 -12.06 1.73
C THR A 274 -2.53 -12.20 0.60
N VAL A 275 -2.57 -13.29 -0.16
CA VAL A 275 -1.73 -13.49 -1.35
C VAL A 275 -0.22 -13.43 -1.05
N GLY A 276 0.17 -13.69 0.20
CA GLY A 276 1.56 -13.70 0.67
C GLY A 276 1.99 -12.58 1.60
N GLU A 277 1.10 -11.67 2.02
CA GLU A 277 1.50 -10.47 2.77
C GLU A 277 1.48 -10.59 4.30
N ALA A 278 1.01 -11.72 4.84
CA ALA A 278 0.95 -11.93 6.29
C ALA A 278 2.24 -12.51 6.89
N TRP A 279 3.37 -12.41 6.19
CA TRP A 279 4.71 -12.56 6.77
C TRP A 279 5.19 -11.19 7.27
N HIS A 280 4.37 -10.57 8.11
CA HIS A 280 4.43 -9.14 8.37
C HIS A 280 5.61 -8.76 9.26
N ASN A 281 6.02 -9.63 10.20
CA ASN A 281 7.23 -9.41 10.98
C ASN A 281 8.47 -9.43 10.10
N TYR A 282 8.58 -10.41 9.19
CA TYR A 282 9.66 -10.45 8.19
C TYR A 282 9.65 -9.17 7.35
N HIS A 283 8.48 -8.80 6.83
CA HIS A 283 8.33 -7.69 5.92
C HIS A 283 8.70 -6.34 6.53
N HIS A 284 8.32 -6.08 7.78
CA HIS A 284 8.70 -4.84 8.48
C HIS A 284 10.20 -4.77 8.79
N VAL A 285 10.84 -5.93 9.02
CA VAL A 285 12.30 -6.00 9.21
C VAL A 285 13.05 -5.85 7.88
N TYR A 286 12.54 -6.44 6.80
CA TYR A 286 13.16 -6.45 5.47
C TYR A 286 12.21 -5.96 4.37
N PRO A 287 11.82 -4.67 4.37
CA PRO A 287 10.80 -4.17 3.45
C PRO A 287 11.24 -4.19 1.98
N TYR A 288 12.55 -4.26 1.71
CA TYR A 288 13.11 -4.32 0.36
C TYR A 288 13.13 -5.72 -0.27
N ASP A 289 12.80 -6.79 0.47
CA ASP A 289 12.77 -8.15 -0.08
C ASP A 289 11.53 -8.34 -0.99
N TYR A 290 11.74 -8.76 -2.24
CA TYR A 290 10.66 -8.93 -3.21
C TYR A 290 9.70 -10.05 -2.84
N LYS A 291 10.15 -11.02 -2.04
CA LYS A 291 9.33 -12.12 -1.57
C LYS A 291 8.44 -11.71 -0.42
N THR A 292 8.80 -10.68 0.34
CA THR A 292 8.17 -10.29 1.62
C THR A 292 8.12 -11.41 2.67
N SER A 293 8.85 -12.51 2.45
CA SER A 293 8.91 -13.68 3.31
C SER A 293 10.22 -14.43 3.10
N GLU A 294 10.72 -15.10 4.14
CA GLU A 294 11.87 -16.01 4.02
C GLU A 294 11.57 -17.27 3.18
N LEU A 295 10.29 -17.65 3.04
CA LEU A 295 9.92 -18.95 2.50
C LEU A 295 10.48 -19.21 1.09
N PRO A 296 11.06 -20.40 0.85
CA PRO A 296 11.54 -20.79 -0.47
C PRO A 296 10.43 -21.31 -1.40
N PHE A 297 9.19 -21.46 -0.92
CA PHE A 297 8.09 -22.08 -1.66
C PHE A 297 6.82 -21.21 -1.74
N TYR A 298 6.08 -21.34 -2.84
CA TYR A 298 4.91 -20.51 -3.18
C TYR A 298 3.62 -20.80 -2.40
N ARG A 299 3.57 -21.86 -1.58
CA ARG A 299 2.33 -22.34 -0.93
C ARG A 299 1.61 -21.28 -0.09
N PHE A 300 2.36 -20.30 0.42
CA PHE A 300 1.86 -19.19 1.22
C PHE A 300 2.27 -17.84 0.63
N ASN A 301 2.57 -17.79 -0.68
CA ASN A 301 3.04 -16.56 -1.32
C ASN A 301 2.84 -16.60 -2.84
N ALA A 302 1.58 -16.45 -3.27
CA ALA A 302 1.24 -16.44 -4.69
C ALA A 302 1.81 -15.22 -5.42
N SER A 303 2.01 -14.10 -4.73
CA SER A 303 2.63 -12.89 -5.30
C SER A 303 4.08 -13.14 -5.72
N THR A 304 4.85 -13.86 -4.91
CA THR A 304 6.22 -14.26 -5.29
C THR A 304 6.22 -15.15 -6.53
N ALA A 305 5.31 -16.14 -6.59
CA ALA A 305 5.17 -17.01 -7.76
C ALA A 305 4.86 -16.23 -9.04
N PHE A 306 3.96 -15.24 -8.93
CA PHE A 306 3.62 -14.34 -10.02
C PHE A 306 4.82 -13.52 -10.49
N ILE A 307 5.57 -12.92 -9.56
CA ILE A 307 6.76 -12.12 -9.89
C ILE A 307 7.83 -13.01 -10.55
N ASP A 308 8.08 -14.21 -10.01
CA ASP A 308 9.05 -15.15 -10.58
C ASP A 308 8.67 -15.61 -12.00
N PHE A 309 7.37 -15.84 -12.27
CA PHE A 309 6.89 -16.13 -13.62
C PHE A 309 7.18 -14.98 -14.60
N PHE A 310 6.92 -13.74 -14.20
CA PHE A 310 7.24 -12.58 -15.05
C PHE A 310 8.74 -12.29 -15.12
N ALA A 311 9.53 -12.73 -14.14
CA ALA A 311 10.99 -12.67 -14.21
C ALA A 311 11.53 -13.67 -15.23
N TRP A 312 10.97 -14.88 -15.26
CA TRP A 312 11.28 -15.88 -16.28
C TRP A 312 10.94 -15.38 -17.70
N LEU A 313 9.84 -14.64 -17.87
CA LEU A 313 9.50 -13.97 -19.13
C LEU A 313 10.39 -12.76 -19.46
N GLY A 314 11.25 -12.31 -18.54
CA GLY A 314 12.07 -11.11 -18.68
C GLY A 314 11.31 -9.80 -18.50
N TRP A 315 10.08 -9.83 -17.98
CA TRP A 315 9.26 -8.64 -17.70
C TRP A 315 9.51 -8.06 -16.31
N ALA A 316 9.94 -8.90 -15.36
CA ALA A 316 10.44 -8.50 -14.06
C ALA A 316 11.97 -8.72 -13.97
N THR A 317 12.69 -7.77 -13.39
CA THR A 317 14.16 -7.81 -13.27
C THR A 317 14.61 -7.22 -11.94
N GLU A 318 15.89 -7.40 -11.58
CA GLU A 318 16.48 -6.83 -10.35
C GLU A 318 15.71 -7.19 -9.06
N LEU A 319 15.28 -8.45 -8.95
CA LEU A 319 14.58 -8.97 -7.78
C LEU A 319 15.54 -8.97 -6.58
N LYS A 320 15.19 -8.28 -5.49
CA LYS A 320 16.02 -8.15 -4.28
C LYS A 320 15.62 -9.15 -3.22
N THR A 321 16.53 -9.98 -2.71
CA THR A 321 16.24 -10.93 -1.63
C THR A 321 17.32 -10.89 -0.55
N VAL A 322 16.93 -11.04 0.71
CA VAL A 322 17.86 -10.99 1.84
C VAL A 322 18.68 -12.29 1.91
N PRO A 323 20.00 -12.23 2.16
CA PRO A 323 20.81 -13.43 2.37
C PRO A 323 20.37 -14.21 3.61
N ALA A 324 20.31 -15.54 3.50
CA ALA A 324 19.84 -16.42 4.58
C ALA A 324 20.61 -16.23 5.91
N GLN A 325 21.91 -15.94 5.84
CA GLN A 325 22.72 -15.71 7.04
C GLN A 325 22.26 -14.46 7.80
N LEU A 326 21.99 -13.36 7.10
CA LEU A 326 21.51 -12.11 7.71
C LEU A 326 20.15 -12.32 8.40
N ILE A 327 19.27 -13.12 7.78
CA ILE A 327 17.96 -13.47 8.34
C ILE A 327 18.13 -14.21 9.68
N ARG A 328 18.99 -15.24 9.72
CA ARG A 328 19.26 -16.02 10.94
C ARG A 328 19.89 -15.18 12.04
N ASP A 329 20.87 -14.36 11.70
CA ASP A 329 21.57 -13.51 12.67
C ASP A 329 20.60 -12.50 13.31
N ARG A 330 19.69 -11.92 12.51
CA ARG A 330 18.65 -11.03 13.03
C ARG A 330 17.66 -11.79 13.93
N ALA A 331 17.17 -12.95 13.50
CA ALA A 331 16.25 -13.75 14.30
C ALA A 331 16.86 -14.14 15.66
N ARG A 332 18.15 -14.49 15.70
CA ARG A 332 18.89 -14.77 16.95
C ARG A 332 19.03 -13.53 17.83
N ARG A 333 19.28 -12.36 17.24
CA ARG A 333 19.53 -11.11 17.98
C ARG A 333 18.25 -10.48 18.54
N THR A 334 17.17 -10.45 17.78
CA THR A 334 15.96 -9.67 18.11
C THR A 334 14.65 -10.45 18.08
N GLY A 335 14.68 -11.71 17.63
CA GLY A 335 13.47 -12.55 17.56
C GLY A 335 12.86 -12.88 18.92
N ASP A 336 11.60 -13.31 18.90
CA ASP A 336 10.85 -13.77 20.07
C ASP A 336 11.10 -15.25 20.44
N GLY A 337 12.01 -15.93 19.72
CA GLY A 337 12.32 -17.36 19.90
C GLY A 337 11.41 -18.32 19.12
N SER A 338 10.45 -17.81 18.33
CA SER A 338 9.59 -18.63 17.47
C SER A 338 10.23 -19.01 16.12
N TYR A 339 11.40 -18.45 15.79
CA TYR A 339 12.13 -18.78 14.58
C TYR A 339 12.60 -20.24 14.62
N PRO A 340 12.31 -21.07 13.61
CA PRO A 340 12.62 -22.49 13.61
C PRO A 340 14.11 -22.72 13.30
N ASP A 341 15.00 -22.41 14.23
CA ASP A 341 16.41 -22.78 14.12
C ASP A 341 16.61 -24.20 14.70
N THR A 342 16.69 -25.21 13.83
CA THR A 342 16.99 -26.59 14.25
C THR A 342 18.48 -26.82 14.55
N HIS A 343 19.30 -25.77 14.54
CA HIS A 343 20.72 -25.87 14.89
C HIS A 343 21.02 -25.01 16.12
N HIS A 344 21.00 -25.66 17.28
CA HIS A 344 21.63 -25.16 18.51
C HIS A 344 23.15 -24.99 18.27
N HIS A 345 23.56 -23.82 17.78
CA HIS A 345 24.92 -23.32 17.98
C HIS A 345 24.82 -21.88 18.46
N SER A 346 24.83 -21.76 19.78
CA SER A 346 25.04 -20.52 20.53
C SER A 346 26.50 -20.09 20.40
N GLU A 347 26.90 -19.65 19.21
CA GLU A 347 28.18 -18.96 19.03
C GLU A 347 27.93 -17.45 18.98
N PRO A 348 28.64 -16.65 19.80
CA PRO A 348 28.53 -15.19 19.76
C PRO A 348 28.98 -14.67 18.39
N ILE A 349 28.30 -13.64 17.88
CA ILE A 349 28.70 -12.97 16.63
C ILE A 349 29.96 -12.15 16.92
N ILE A 350 31.04 -12.52 16.25
CA ILE A 350 32.36 -11.93 16.40
C ILE A 350 32.63 -11.05 15.19
N ASP A 351 33.11 -9.82 15.39
CA ASP A 351 33.51 -8.94 14.30
C ASP A 351 34.83 -9.40 13.63
N GLU A 352 35.26 -8.68 12.60
CA GLU A 352 36.51 -8.93 11.87
C GLU A 352 37.79 -8.76 12.72
N HIS A 353 37.63 -8.30 13.97
CA HIS A 353 38.69 -8.08 14.95
C HIS A 353 38.62 -9.02 16.16
N GLY A 354 37.65 -9.94 16.21
CA GLY A 354 37.56 -10.90 17.31
C GLY A 354 36.69 -10.44 18.49
N GLU A 355 35.97 -9.32 18.37
CA GLU A 355 35.15 -8.78 19.46
C GLU A 355 33.68 -9.22 19.38
N ILE A 356 33.09 -9.53 20.54
CA ILE A 356 31.68 -9.88 20.66
C ILE A 356 30.85 -8.62 20.43
N LEU A 357 30.05 -8.59 19.35
CA LEU A 357 29.19 -7.45 19.05
C LEU A 357 28.15 -7.25 20.17
N PRO A 358 27.96 -6.01 20.68
CA PRO A 358 26.97 -5.74 21.71
C PRO A 358 25.57 -6.10 21.23
N THR A 359 24.88 -6.95 21.99
CA THR A 359 23.43 -7.07 21.93
C THR A 359 22.86 -5.78 22.52
N MET A 360 22.09 -5.03 21.72
CA MET A 360 21.44 -3.74 22.02
C MET A 360 22.29 -2.50 21.72
N ILE A 361 21.88 -1.75 20.69
CA ILE A 361 22.09 -0.30 20.67
C ILE A 361 20.89 0.29 21.41
N GLU A 362 21.00 0.43 22.73
CA GLU A 362 20.08 1.28 23.50
C GLU A 362 20.31 2.74 23.09
N GLY A 363 19.21 3.46 22.80
CA GLY A 363 19.22 4.92 22.84
C GLY A 363 19.31 5.69 21.52
N LYS A 364 19.12 5.07 20.36
CA LYS A 364 18.74 5.80 19.13
C LYS A 364 17.30 5.43 18.77
N GLU A 365 16.45 6.43 18.54
CA GLU A 365 15.13 6.22 17.92
C GLU A 365 15.32 5.36 16.68
N ALA A 366 14.84 4.12 16.72
CA ALA A 366 15.00 3.18 15.62
C ALA A 366 14.12 3.65 14.47
N SER A 367 14.72 4.41 13.56
CA SER A 367 14.10 4.85 12.31
C SER A 367 14.13 3.68 11.33
N TRP A 368 13.05 2.90 11.26
CA TRP A 368 12.89 1.81 10.30
C TRP A 368 12.28 2.33 8.98
N GLY A 369 12.72 1.84 7.83
CA GLY A 369 12.13 2.16 6.52
C GLY A 369 12.80 3.29 5.73
N TRP A 370 12.04 4.05 4.93
CA TRP A 370 12.56 5.03 3.97
C TRP A 370 13.40 6.14 4.64
N GLY A 371 14.72 6.07 4.43
CA GLY A 371 15.70 7.00 5.00
C GLY A 371 16.62 6.39 6.06
N ASP A 372 16.53 5.07 6.32
CA ASP A 372 17.49 4.34 7.13
C ASP A 372 18.82 4.16 6.38
N GLU A 373 19.91 4.71 6.92
CA GLU A 373 21.26 4.61 6.34
C GLU A 373 21.80 3.17 6.33
N SER A 374 21.33 2.31 7.25
CA SER A 374 21.74 0.89 7.29
C SER A 374 21.14 0.11 6.12
N MET A 375 19.90 0.41 5.74
CA MET A 375 19.22 -0.20 4.59
C MET A 375 19.91 0.13 3.26
N ALA A 376 20.41 1.35 3.09
CA ALA A 376 21.07 1.75 1.84
C ALA A 376 22.33 0.92 1.57
N LYS A 377 23.15 0.67 2.61
CA LYS A 377 24.39 -0.11 2.53
C LYS A 377 24.12 -1.61 2.33
N GLU A 378 23.11 -2.16 3.00
CA GLU A 378 22.73 -3.57 2.86
C GLU A 378 22.07 -3.86 1.50
N ALA A 379 21.17 -2.99 1.03
CA ALA A 379 20.47 -3.17 -0.25
C ALA A 379 21.41 -3.09 -1.47
N GLU A 380 22.45 -2.25 -1.42
CA GLU A 380 23.45 -2.12 -2.48
C GLU A 380 24.29 -3.40 -2.63
N THR A 381 24.59 -4.06 -1.50
CA THR A 381 25.31 -5.34 -1.45
C THR A 381 24.46 -6.49 -2.02
N VAL A 382 23.17 -6.51 -1.70
CA VAL A 382 22.21 -7.54 -2.13
C VAL A 382 21.90 -7.49 -3.64
N THR A 383 21.79 -6.30 -4.22
CA THR A 383 21.44 -6.11 -5.65
C THR A 383 22.47 -6.73 -6.60
N ARG A 384 23.72 -6.95 -6.15
CA ARG A 384 24.82 -7.48 -6.96
C ARG A 384 24.74 -8.99 -7.22
N LEU A 385 24.00 -9.75 -6.41
CA LEU A 385 24.01 -11.22 -6.42
C LEU A 385 23.01 -11.88 -7.39
N LEU A 386 21.96 -11.17 -7.82
CA LEU A 386 20.87 -11.73 -8.64
C LEU A 386 20.86 -11.22 -10.10
N ARG A 387 22.02 -10.83 -10.65
CA ARG A 387 22.17 -10.89 -12.11
C ARG A 387 22.07 -12.35 -12.50
N LEU A 388 20.85 -12.81 -12.80
CA LEU A 388 20.62 -14.03 -13.56
C LEU A 388 21.54 -13.91 -14.77
N SER A 389 22.62 -14.69 -14.74
CA SER A 389 23.48 -14.86 -15.90
C SER A 389 22.53 -15.26 -17.02
N LYS A 390 22.40 -14.39 -18.02
CA LYS A 390 21.79 -14.78 -19.28
C LYS A 390 22.59 -16.00 -19.74
N CYS A 391 22.04 -17.20 -19.59
CA CYS A 391 22.52 -18.34 -20.36
C CYS A 391 22.21 -17.98 -21.81
N SER A 392 23.25 -17.54 -22.50
CA SER A 392 23.33 -17.36 -23.94
C SER A 392 23.10 -18.68 -24.66
#